data_AF-A0AB40B936-F1
#
_entry.id   AF-A0AB40B936-F1
#
_cell.length_a   1.000
_cell.length_b   1.000
_cell.length_c   1.000
_cell.angle_alpha   90.00
_cell.angle_beta   90.00
_cell.angle_gamma   90.00
#
_symmetry.space_group_name_H-M   'P 1'
#
loop_
_entity.id
_entity.type
_entity.pdbx_description
1 polymer ?
#
loop_
_entity_poly.entity_id
_entity_poly.type
_entity_poly.pdbx_seq_one_letter_code
_entity_poly.pdbx_strand_id
1 'polypeptide(L)'
;MAPKKDKAPPPSSKPAKSGGGKQKKKKWSKGKQKEKVNNAVLFDQASYDKMLTEVPKFKQITPSVLSERLRINGSLARRAIKDLMARGAIRMVAAHASQQIYTRATNT
;
A
#
# COMPACT_ATOMS: atom_id res chain seq x y z
N MET A 1 8.53 36.26 -15.59
CA MET A 1 7.97 36.51 -14.23
C MET A 1 7.35 35.20 -13.75
N ALA A 2 7.79 34.47 -12.72
CA ALA A 2 8.81 34.67 -11.70
C ALA A 2 9.31 33.28 -11.20
N PRO A 3 10.60 33.15 -10.79
CA PRO A 3 11.14 31.92 -10.21
C PRO A 3 10.79 31.75 -8.72
N LYS A 4 10.68 30.49 -8.30
CA LYS A 4 10.42 30.01 -6.93
C LYS A 4 11.48 30.54 -5.96
N LYS A 5 11.04 31.15 -4.85
CA LYS A 5 11.91 31.50 -3.70
C LYS A 5 11.97 30.30 -2.75
N ASP A 6 13.10 29.59 -2.80
CA ASP A 6 13.55 28.69 -1.74
C ASP A 6 13.78 29.47 -0.44
N LYS A 7 13.19 29.00 0.66
CA LYS A 7 13.43 29.53 2.01
C LYS A 7 14.86 29.19 2.43
N ALA A 8 15.74 30.19 2.40
CA ALA A 8 17.09 30.09 2.96
C ALA A 8 17.05 29.91 4.49
N PRO A 9 17.96 29.10 5.09
CA PRO A 9 18.14 29.05 6.53
C PRO A 9 18.80 30.35 7.08
N PRO A 10 18.57 30.71 8.34
CA PRO A 10 19.03 31.98 8.92
C PRO A 10 20.57 32.08 9.03
N PRO A 11 21.14 33.29 8.95
CA PRO A 11 22.59 33.50 8.84
C PRO A 11 23.29 33.26 10.19
N SER A 12 24.35 32.44 10.15
CA SER A 12 25.25 32.19 11.27
C SER A 12 26.21 33.36 11.50
N SER A 13 26.09 34.03 12.64
CA SER A 13 27.02 35.06 13.09
C SER A 13 28.28 34.47 13.74
N LYS A 14 29.41 34.65 13.03
CA LYS A 14 30.84 34.75 13.45
C LYS A 14 31.50 33.59 14.26
N PRO A 15 32.80 33.29 13.98
CA PRO A 15 33.48 32.10 14.49
C PRO A 15 34.17 32.36 15.83
N ALA A 16 33.83 31.59 16.86
CA ALA A 16 34.61 31.49 18.09
C ALA A 16 35.22 30.08 18.21
N LYS A 17 36.55 30.05 18.33
CA LYS A 17 37.36 28.89 18.73
C LYS A 17 36.73 28.17 19.92
N SER A 18 36.29 26.94 19.73
CA SER A 18 36.62 25.77 20.57
C SER A 18 35.74 24.58 20.20
N GLY A 19 36.38 23.48 19.78
CA GLY A 19 35.89 22.10 19.92
C GLY A 19 34.45 21.80 19.51
N GLY A 20 34.20 21.64 18.21
CA GLY A 20 32.95 21.10 17.69
C GLY A 20 32.72 19.65 18.14
N GLY A 21 31.51 19.35 18.60
CA GLY A 21 31.20 17.98 19.00
C GLY A 21 29.76 17.72 19.47
N LYS A 22 28.76 18.43 18.95
CA LYS A 22 27.36 18.08 19.26
C LYS A 22 26.36 18.56 18.22
N GLN A 23 26.59 18.24 16.94
CA GLN A 23 25.62 18.54 15.91
C GLN A 23 25.13 17.23 15.27
N LYS A 24 23.89 16.86 15.65
CA LYS A 24 23.06 15.77 15.10
C LYS A 24 23.28 14.38 15.70
N LYS A 25 22.80 14.19 16.94
CA LYS A 25 22.51 12.86 17.51
C LYS A 25 21.49 12.16 16.61
N LYS A 26 21.85 11.01 16.05
CA LYS A 26 21.02 10.20 15.14
C LYS A 26 19.71 9.84 15.86
N LYS A 27 18.57 10.25 15.33
CA LYS A 27 17.25 9.92 15.88
C LYS A 27 16.98 8.46 15.51
N TRP A 28 17.23 7.54 16.44
CA TRP A 28 16.89 6.13 16.26
C TRP A 28 15.36 6.03 16.20
N SER A 29 14.77 5.98 15.01
CA SER A 29 13.35 5.67 14.87
C SER A 29 13.19 4.15 14.95
N LYS A 30 13.14 3.60 16.16
CA LYS A 30 12.70 2.23 16.39
C LYS A 30 11.19 2.27 16.54
N GLY A 31 10.46 1.82 15.52
CA GLY A 31 9.01 1.58 15.65
C GLY A 31 8.10 2.33 14.68
N LYS A 32 8.40 2.38 13.38
CA LYS A 32 7.43 2.81 12.36
C LYS A 32 7.16 1.73 11.31
N GLN A 33 7.17 0.47 11.74
CA GLN A 33 6.88 -0.65 10.86
C GLN A 33 5.80 -1.50 11.50
N LYS A 34 4.71 -1.70 10.77
CA LYS A 34 3.66 -2.65 11.11
C LYS A 34 4.33 -4.01 11.32
N GLU A 35 3.99 -4.68 12.42
CA GLU A 35 4.58 -5.97 12.76
C GLU A 35 4.42 -6.96 11.61
N LYS A 36 5.39 -7.89 11.50
CA LYS A 36 5.45 -8.85 10.42
C LYS A 36 4.20 -9.73 10.45
N VAL A 37 3.30 -9.50 9.51
CA VAL A 37 2.09 -10.30 9.35
C VAL A 37 2.43 -11.57 8.59
N ASN A 38 1.95 -12.71 9.09
CA ASN A 38 2.02 -13.98 8.38
C ASN A 38 0.88 -14.05 7.36
N ASN A 39 1.21 -13.82 6.08
CA ASN A 39 0.26 -13.95 4.99
C ASN A 39 0.25 -15.39 4.47
N ALA A 40 -0.94 -15.91 4.17
CA ALA A 40 -1.10 -17.20 3.53
C ALA A 40 -0.56 -17.19 2.08
N VAL A 41 0.15 -18.27 1.72
CA VAL A 41 0.76 -18.47 0.40
C VAL A 41 -0.09 -19.39 -0.50
N LEU A 42 -0.98 -20.18 0.11
CA LEU A 42 -1.92 -21.07 -0.56
C LEU A 42 -3.35 -20.75 -0.10
N PHE A 43 -4.33 -21.08 -0.94
CA PHE A 43 -5.75 -21.02 -0.54
C PHE A 43 -6.15 -22.34 0.11
N ASP A 44 -6.69 -22.25 1.33
CA ASP A 44 -7.47 -23.33 1.93
C ASP A 44 -8.92 -23.24 1.42
N GLN A 45 -9.65 -24.35 1.41
CA GLN A 45 -11.04 -24.38 0.94
C GLN A 45 -11.91 -23.31 1.62
N ALA A 46 -11.82 -23.20 2.95
CA ALA A 46 -12.56 -22.20 3.71
C ALA A 46 -12.19 -20.74 3.36
N SER A 47 -10.94 -20.49 2.98
CA SER A 47 -10.49 -19.15 2.57
C SER A 47 -10.96 -18.80 1.15
N TYR A 48 -11.09 -19.82 0.29
CA TYR A 48 -11.61 -19.67 -1.05
C TYR A 48 -13.11 -19.31 -1.03
N ASP A 49 -13.90 -20.00 -0.21
CA ASP A 49 -15.34 -19.73 -0.08
C ASP A 49 -15.60 -18.33 0.51
N LYS A 50 -14.77 -17.89 1.47
CA LYS A 50 -14.79 -16.52 1.99
C LYS A 50 -14.48 -15.49 0.90
N MET A 51 -13.47 -15.74 0.07
CA MET A 51 -13.12 -14.85 -1.03
C MET A 51 -14.28 -14.68 -2.02
N LEU A 52 -14.96 -15.76 -2.39
CA LEU A 52 -16.08 -15.70 -3.34
C LEU A 52 -17.26 -14.88 -2.80
N THR A 53 -17.51 -14.93 -1.49
CA THR A 53 -18.67 -14.26 -0.86
C THR A 53 -18.36 -12.83 -0.41
N GLU A 54 -17.14 -12.54 0.01
CA GLU A 54 -16.74 -11.23 0.54
C GLU A 54 -16.28 -10.26 -0.54
N VAL A 55 -15.52 -10.73 -1.54
CA VAL A 55 -14.90 -9.83 -2.52
C VAL A 55 -15.92 -9.03 -3.33
N PRO A 56 -17.04 -9.60 -3.80
CA PRO A 56 -18.08 -8.83 -4.51
C PRO A 56 -18.81 -7.80 -3.63
N LYS A 57 -18.72 -7.91 -2.29
CA LYS A 57 -19.33 -6.94 -1.37
C LYS A 57 -18.50 -5.66 -1.25
N PHE A 58 -17.21 -5.71 -1.56
CA PHE A 58 -16.32 -4.56 -1.42
C PHE A 58 -16.61 -3.49 -2.47
N LYS A 59 -16.59 -2.22 -2.04
CA LYS A 59 -16.74 -1.08 -2.94
C LYS A 59 -15.51 -0.89 -3.85
N GLN A 60 -14.32 -1.14 -3.31
CA GLN A 60 -13.05 -1.04 -4.03
C GLN A 60 -12.30 -2.36 -3.90
N ILE A 61 -11.90 -2.93 -5.04
CA ILE A 61 -11.20 -4.20 -5.11
C ILE A 61 -9.82 -3.94 -5.72
N THR A 62 -8.78 -4.14 -4.92
CA THR A 62 -7.37 -3.98 -5.32
C THR A 62 -6.54 -5.08 -4.68
N PRO A 63 -5.36 -5.44 -5.24
CA PRO A 63 -4.51 -6.47 -4.66
C PRO A 63 -4.11 -6.20 -3.20
N SER A 64 -3.92 -4.92 -2.83
CA SER A 64 -3.59 -4.50 -1.47
C SER A 64 -4.76 -4.71 -0.50
N VAL A 65 -5.97 -4.30 -0.88
CA VAL A 65 -7.18 -4.49 -0.04
C VAL A 65 -7.43 -5.98 0.24
N LEU A 66 -7.23 -6.84 -0.77
CA LEU A 66 -7.37 -8.29 -0.59
C LEU A 66 -6.32 -8.85 0.38
N SER A 67 -5.06 -8.39 0.30
CA SER A 67 -4.02 -8.81 1.22
C SER A 67 -4.27 -8.39 2.68
N GLU A 68 -4.92 -7.25 2.90
CA GLU A 68 -5.25 -6.77 4.25
C GLU A 68 -6.44 -7.50 4.87
N ARG A 69 -7.48 -7.77 4.07
CA ARG A 69 -8.73 -8.39 4.54
C ARG A 69 -8.60 -9.90 4.70
N LEU A 70 -8.11 -10.58 3.66
CA LEU A 70 -8.04 -12.04 3.61
C LEU A 70 -6.71 -12.60 4.10
N ARG A 71 -5.74 -11.73 4.46
CA ARG A 71 -4.39 -12.11 4.90
C ARG A 71 -3.67 -13.02 3.89
N ILE A 72 -3.90 -12.78 2.60
CA ILE A 72 -3.27 -13.52 1.50
C ILE A 72 -2.12 -12.73 0.88
N ASN A 73 -1.18 -13.44 0.26
CA ASN A 73 -0.12 -12.81 -0.51
C ASN A 73 -0.64 -12.07 -1.76
N GLY A 74 0.11 -11.04 -2.17
CA GLY A 74 -0.24 -10.24 -3.35
C GLY A 74 -0.27 -11.03 -4.65
N SER A 75 0.53 -12.10 -4.77
CA SER A 75 0.48 -13.03 -5.91
C SER A 75 -0.87 -13.75 -5.99
N LEU A 76 -1.35 -14.28 -4.86
CA LEU A 76 -2.67 -14.91 -4.77
C LEU A 76 -3.78 -13.90 -5.04
N ALA A 77 -3.69 -12.69 -4.48
CA ALA A 77 -4.68 -11.64 -4.72
C ALA A 77 -4.82 -11.30 -6.21
N ARG A 78 -3.71 -11.23 -6.96
CA ARG A 78 -3.75 -11.01 -8.42
C ARG A 78 -4.40 -12.18 -9.16
N ARG A 79 -4.15 -13.42 -8.73
CA ARG A 79 -4.77 -14.61 -9.35
C ARG A 79 -6.27 -14.66 -9.04
N ALA A 80 -6.64 -14.44 -7.79
CA ALA A 80 -8.01 -14.34 -7.30
C ALA A 80 -8.83 -13.32 -8.10
N ILE A 81 -8.27 -12.14 -8.36
CA ILE A 81 -8.92 -11.12 -9.21
C ILE A 81 -9.17 -11.64 -10.63
N LYS A 82 -8.20 -12.33 -11.25
CA LYS A 82 -8.39 -12.90 -12.59
C LYS A 82 -9.51 -13.93 -12.63
N ASP A 83 -9.57 -14.80 -11.62
CA ASP A 83 -10.62 -15.83 -11.53
C ASP A 83 -12.01 -15.20 -11.28
N LEU A 84 -12.10 -14.18 -10.43
CA LEU A 84 -13.35 -13.45 -10.19
C LEU A 84 -13.81 -12.64 -11.41
N MET A 85 -12.85 -12.12 -12.19
CA MET A 85 -13.14 -11.42 -13.44
C MET A 85 -13.67 -12.40 -14.50
N ALA A 86 -13.08 -13.60 -14.60
CA ALA A 86 -13.56 -14.66 -15.49
C ALA A 86 -14.98 -15.15 -15.10
N ARG A 87 -15.30 -15.15 -13.80
CA ARG A 87 -16.66 -15.45 -13.29
C ARG A 87 -17.66 -14.31 -13.45
N GLY A 88 -17.21 -13.11 -13.87
CA GLY A 88 -18.06 -11.93 -14.02
C GLY A 88 -18.51 -11.27 -12.72
N ALA A 89 -17.94 -11.64 -11.57
CA ALA A 89 -18.33 -11.10 -10.26
C ALA A 89 -17.77 -9.68 -10.01
N ILE A 90 -16.69 -9.32 -10.71
CA ILE A 90 -16.01 -8.03 -10.59
C ILE A 90 -15.76 -7.43 -11.98
N ARG A 91 -15.74 -6.10 -12.06
CA ARG A 91 -15.47 -5.34 -13.28
C ARG A 91 -14.19 -4.54 -13.13
N MET A 92 -13.41 -4.48 -14.21
CA MET A 92 -12.20 -3.66 -14.26
C MET A 92 -12.58 -2.20 -14.52
N VAL A 93 -12.05 -1.28 -13.71
CA VAL A 93 -12.25 0.16 -13.91
C VAL A 93 -11.03 0.77 -14.60
N ALA A 94 -9.84 0.49 -14.06
CA ALA A 94 -8.58 0.97 -14.60
C ALA A 94 -7.47 -0.05 -14.34
N ALA A 95 -6.65 -0.28 -15.37
CA ALA A 95 -5.47 -1.12 -15.28
C ALA A 95 -4.23 -0.32 -15.67
N HIS A 96 -3.27 -0.26 -14.74
CA HIS A 96 -1.94 0.28 -14.94
C HIS A 96 -0.90 -0.71 -14.39
N ALA A 97 0.36 -0.62 -14.82
CA ALA A 97 1.43 -1.51 -14.37
C ALA A 97 1.62 -1.50 -12.84
N SER A 98 1.45 -0.34 -12.21
CA SER A 98 1.61 -0.17 -10.75
C SER A 98 0.33 -0.39 -9.95
N GLN A 99 -0.85 -0.24 -10.56
CA GLN A 99 -2.11 -0.27 -9.84
C GLN A 99 -3.23 -0.83 -10.70
N GLN A 100 -3.95 -1.80 -10.13
CA GLN A 100 -5.11 -2.41 -10.78
C GLN A 100 -6.32 -2.16 -9.89
N ILE A 101 -7.34 -1.51 -10.46
CA ILE A 101 -8.54 -1.08 -9.74
C ILE A 101 -9.75 -1.78 -10.34
N TYR A 102 -10.45 -2.51 -9.48
CA TYR A 102 -11.67 -3.23 -9.81
C TYR A 102 -12.79 -2.79 -8.87
N THR A 103 -14.02 -2.97 -9.33
CA THR A 103 -15.25 -2.74 -8.57
C THR A 103 -16.14 -3.97 -8.69
N ARG A 104 -17.11 -4.10 -7.79
CA ARG A 104 -18.12 -5.15 -7.90
C ARG A 104 -18.90 -5.04 -9.21
N ALA A 105 -19.33 -6.16 -9.77
CA ALA A 105 -20.26 -6.15 -10.89
C ALA A 105 -21.62 -5.60 -10.43
N THR A 106 -22.08 -4.53 -11.10
CA THR A 106 -23.46 -4.05 -10.99
C THR A 106 -24.20 -4.49 -12.24
N ASN A 107 -25.36 -5.13 -12.07
CA ASN A 107 -26.28 -5.41 -13.17
C ASN A 107 -26.88 -4.07 -13.61
N THR A 108 -26.24 -3.46 -14.60
CA THR A 108 -26.75 -2.37 -15.43
C THR A 108 -26.62 -2.83 -16.85
#